data_AF-A0A9Q9FAD7-F1
#
_entry.id   AF-A0A9Q9FAD7-F1
#
_cell.length_a   1.000
_cell.length_b   1.000
_cell.length_c   1.000
_cell.angle_alpha   90.00
_cell.angle_beta   90.00
_cell.angle_gamma   90.00
#
_symmetry.space_group_name_H-M   'P 1'
#
loop_
_entity.id
_entity.type
_entity.pdbx_description
1 polymer ?
#
loop_
_entity_poly.entity_id
_entity_poly.type
_entity_poly.pdbx_seq_one_letter_code
_entity_poly.pdbx_strand_id
1 'polypeptide(L)' 'MATITINKAGKVRNQTPKDPVVEKERKKCGRCRQRLKFEKRNDMGYFEVAGKMKLNPQS' A
#
# COMPACT_ATOMS: atom_id res chain seq x y z
N MET A 1 36.18 -16.54 -19.47
CA MET A 1 35.74 -15.48 -18.53
C MET A 1 34.35 -15.02 -18.94
N ALA A 2 33.33 -15.17 -18.09
CA ALA A 2 32.01 -14.66 -18.42
C ALA A 2 32.05 -13.12 -18.39
N THR A 3 31.92 -12.49 -19.55
CA THR A 3 31.85 -11.04 -19.68
C THR A 3 30.52 -10.57 -19.06
N ILE A 4 30.59 -9.71 -18.04
CA ILE A 4 29.39 -9.17 -17.40
C ILE A 4 28.75 -8.17 -18.37
N THR A 5 27.65 -8.55 -19.01
CA THR A 5 26.94 -7.70 -20.00
C THR A 5 25.75 -6.97 -19.37
N ILE A 6 25.64 -5.65 -19.56
CA ILE A 6 24.60 -4.77 -18.98
C ILE A 6 23.32 -4.71 -19.85
N ASN A 7 23.33 -5.34 -21.03
CA ASN A 7 22.33 -5.19 -22.11
C ASN A 7 20.86 -5.51 -21.74
N LYS A 8 20.60 -6.13 -20.58
CA LYS A 8 19.25 -6.48 -20.10
C LYS A 8 18.70 -5.51 -19.04
N ALA A 9 19.46 -4.48 -18.66
CA ALA A 9 19.04 -3.51 -17.67
C ALA A 9 17.75 -2.79 -18.13
N GLY A 10 16.76 -2.70 -17.24
CA GLY A 10 15.50 -2.00 -17.53
C GLY A 10 14.49 -2.75 -18.41
N LYS A 11 14.82 -3.94 -18.95
CA LYS A 11 13.92 -4.71 -19.83
C LYS A 11 12.51 -4.86 -19.25
N VAL A 12 12.40 -5.38 -18.03
CA VAL A 12 11.10 -5.69 -17.42
C VAL A 12 10.33 -4.42 -17.07
N ARG A 13 11.00 -3.40 -16.53
CA ARG A 13 10.36 -2.13 -16.13
C ARG A 13 9.78 -1.36 -17.32
N ASN A 14 10.44 -1.42 -18.48
CA ASN A 14 9.98 -0.76 -19.70
C ASN A 14 8.94 -1.61 -20.45
N GLN A 15 8.93 -2.92 -20.23
CA GLN A 15 7.94 -3.83 -20.81
C GLN A 15 6.59 -3.76 -20.11
N THR A 16 6.56 -3.54 -18.79
CA THR A 16 5.31 -3.43 -18.04
C THR A 16 4.54 -2.18 -18.46
N PRO A 17 3.26 -2.30 -18.90
CA PRO A 17 2.45 -1.14 -19.24
C PRO A 17 2.29 -0.24 -18.00
N LYS A 18 2.28 1.07 -18.23
CA LYS A 18 2.12 2.04 -17.15
C LYS A 18 0.64 2.36 -16.97
N ASP A 19 0.10 1.94 -15.84
CA ASP A 19 -1.26 2.33 -15.46
C ASP A 19 -1.32 3.83 -15.13
N PRO A 20 -2.38 4.55 -15.57
CA PRO A 20 -2.56 5.95 -15.21
C PRO A 20 -2.82 6.09 -13.71
N VAL A 21 -2.31 7.19 -13.13
CA VAL A 21 -2.58 7.51 -11.73
C VAL A 21 -4.03 7.97 -11.61
N VAL A 22 -4.84 7.20 -10.90
CA VAL A 22 -6.23 7.58 -10.58
C VAL A 22 -6.21 8.73 -9.57
N GLU A 23 -6.90 9.82 -9.87
CA GLU A 23 -7.09 10.94 -8.95
C GLU A 23 -7.89 10.49 -7.72
N LYS A 24 -7.44 10.91 -6.53
CA LYS A 24 -8.04 10.54 -5.25
C LYS A 24 -8.22 11.79 -4.41
N GLU A 25 -9.28 11.80 -3.60
CA GLU A 25 -9.48 12.86 -2.63
C GLU A 25 -8.26 13.05 -1.73
N ARG A 26 -7.99 14.32 -1.38
CA ARG A 26 -6.88 14.67 -0.51
C ARG A 26 -7.08 14.03 0.87
N LYS A 27 -6.13 13.17 1.25
CA LYS A 27 -6.13 12.54 2.58
C LYS A 27 -5.97 13.57 3.68
N LYS A 28 -6.69 13.37 4.79
CA LYS A 28 -6.47 14.10 6.04
C LYS A 28 -5.07 13.78 6.61
N CYS A 29 -4.44 14.75 7.26
CA CYS A 29 -3.05 14.68 7.74
C CYS A 29 -2.92 15.00 9.23
N GLY A 30 -1.81 14.61 9.86
CA GLY A 30 -1.53 14.93 11.27
C GLY A 30 -2.55 14.30 12.24
N ARG A 31 -2.97 15.07 13.26
CA ARG A 31 -3.81 14.58 14.35
C ARG A 31 -5.17 14.03 13.90
N CYS A 32 -5.80 14.62 12.88
CA CYS A 32 -7.08 14.14 12.40
C CYS A 32 -6.97 12.78 11.70
N ARG A 33 -5.83 12.50 11.04
CA ARG A 33 -5.55 11.17 10.49
C ARG A 33 -5.42 10.11 11.59
N GLN A 34 -4.78 10.45 12.71
CA GLN A 34 -4.61 9.54 13.84
C GLN A 34 -5.94 9.23 14.52
N ARG A 35 -6.80 10.26 14.68
CA ARG A 35 -8.16 10.09 15.21
C ARG A 35 -9.00 9.15 14.34
N LEU A 36 -9.06 9.39 13.03
CA LEU A 36 -9.78 8.52 12.08
C LEU A 36 -9.27 7.07 12.11
N LYS A 37 -7.97 6.86 12.30
CA LYS A 37 -7.38 5.52 12.40
C LYS A 37 -7.80 4.80 13.67
N PHE A 38 -7.88 5.53 14.78
CA PHE A 38 -8.30 4.99 16.07
C PHE A 38 -9.79 4.61 16.04
N GLU A 39 -10.65 5.53 15.61
CA GLU A 39 -12.10 5.32 15.51
C GLU A 39 -12.40 4.07 14.67
N LYS A 40 -11.84 3.97 13.45
CA LYS A 40 -12.00 2.77 12.61
C LYS A 40 -11.55 1.46 13.27
N ARG A 41 -10.48 1.48 14.06
CA ARG A 41 -9.98 0.27 14.76
C ARG A 41 -10.86 -0.11 15.93
N ASN A 42 -11.39 0.88 16.64
CA ASN A 42 -12.33 0.67 17.71
C ASN A 42 -13.61 0.02 17.18
N ASP A 43 -14.18 0.57 16.10
CA ASP A 43 -15.43 0.07 15.50
C ASP A 43 -15.31 -1.37 14.96
N MET A 44 -14.12 -1.75 14.50
CA MET A 44 -13.85 -3.11 14.03
C MET A 44 -13.58 -4.12 15.17
N GLY A 45 -13.53 -3.68 16.42
CA GLY A 45 -13.17 -4.54 17.55
C GLY A 45 -11.68 -4.92 17.59
N TYR A 46 -10.80 -4.12 16.96
CA TYR A 46 -9.36 -4.41 16.85
C TYR A 46 -8.70 -4.68 18.21
N PHE A 47 -9.12 -3.93 19.22
CA PHE A 47 -8.58 -4.03 20.57
C PHE A 47 -9.15 -5.23 21.35
N GLU A 48 -10.34 -5.71 21.00
CA GLU A 48 -11.01 -6.83 21.68
C GLU A 48 -10.37 -8.18 21.32
N VAL A 49 -9.96 -8.36 20.06
CA VAL A 49 -9.27 -9.57 19.60
C VAL A 49 -7.75 -9.49 19.71
N ALA A 50 -7.24 -8.56 20.53
CA ALA A 50 -5.81 -8.30 20.70
C ALA A 50 -5.04 -8.15 19.37
N GLY A 51 -5.68 -7.52 18.37
CA GLY A 51 -5.10 -7.27 17.05
C GLY A 51 -5.12 -8.45 16.07
N LYS A 52 -5.71 -9.61 16.43
CA LYS A 52 -5.79 -10.79 15.56
C LYS A 52 -6.97 -10.70 14.58
N MET A 53 -6.87 -9.81 13.59
CA MET A 53 -7.85 -9.70 12.49
C MET A 53 -7.20 -9.28 11.15
N LYS A 54 -7.90 -9.53 10.04
CA LYS A 54 -7.49 -9.03 8.71
C LYS A 54 -7.91 -7.57 8.54
N LEU A 55 -6.95 -6.65 8.52
CA LEU A 55 -7.20 -5.22 8.31
C LEU A 55 -7.49 -4.85 6.85
N ASN A 56 -7.07 -5.71 5.92
CA ASN A 56 -7.31 -5.52 4.49
C ASN A 56 -7.79 -6.84 3.89
N PRO A 57 -9.08 -7.17 4.00
CA PRO A 57 -9.64 -8.33 3.34
C PRO A 57 -9.54 -8.13 1.82
N GLN A 58 -8.79 -9.00 1.16
CA GLN A 58 -8.83 -9.11 -0.30
C GLN A 58 -9.84 -10.20 -0.64
N SER A 59 -10.81 -9.88 -1.50
CA SER A 59 -11.74 -10.84 -2.12
C SER A 59 -11.02 -11.68 -3.16
#